data_AF-A0A7S2UGT7-F1
#
_entry.id   AF-A0A7S2UGT7-F1
#
_cell.length_a   1.000
_cell.length_b   1.000
_cell.length_c   1.000
_cell.angle_alpha   90.00
_cell.angle_beta   90.00
_cell.angle_gamma   90.00
#
_symmetry.space_group_name_H-M   'P 1'
#
loop_
_entity.id
_entity.type
_entity.pdbx_description
1 polymer ?
#
loop_
_entity_poly.entity_id
_entity_poly.type
_entity_poly.pdbx_seq_one_letter_code
_entity_poly.pdbx_strand_id
1 'polypeptide(L)'
;MSKARIDLQRWLWVVCLVIFFAGTADVAGLESANSRWSKCSLKARNDEFGNRRRPTVIGHRGASYNVPEHTLPSYRLALELGADYLEPDLVATKDGVLVAVHSPDLNITTNVASVYPNRFRQKSQDDPQLGYWVTDFDHTE
;
A
#
# COMPACT_ATOMS: atom_id res chain seq x y z
N MET A 1 53.26 33.91 30.61
CA MET A 1 52.03 34.67 30.92
C MET A 1 50.84 33.78 30.64
N SER A 2 49.87 33.75 31.55
CA SER A 2 48.91 32.68 31.83
C SER A 2 47.98 32.28 30.67
N LYS A 3 47.80 30.96 30.50
CA LYS A 3 46.74 30.32 29.70
C LYS A 3 45.36 30.71 30.24
N ALA A 4 44.52 31.31 29.41
CA ALA A 4 43.09 31.47 29.70
C ALA A 4 42.37 30.15 29.41
N ARG A 5 41.82 29.52 30.46
CA ARG A 5 40.89 28.39 30.34
C ARG A 5 39.49 28.93 30.02
N ILE A 6 38.83 28.26 29.09
CA ILE A 6 37.43 28.46 28.70
C ILE A 6 36.55 27.94 29.84
N ASP A 7 35.59 28.74 30.30
CA ASP A 7 34.52 28.34 31.22
C ASP A 7 33.22 28.13 30.42
N LEU A 8 32.91 26.86 30.17
CA LEU A 8 31.78 26.37 29.36
C LEU A 8 30.49 26.17 30.18
N GLN A 9 30.36 26.74 31.40
CA GLN A 9 29.19 26.53 32.27
C GLN A 9 28.20 27.71 32.37
N ARG A 10 28.12 28.61 31.37
CA ARG A 10 27.30 29.84 31.51
C ARG A 10 26.24 30.14 30.43
N TRP A 11 25.86 29.17 29.58
CA TRP A 11 24.93 29.41 28.45
C TRP A 11 23.88 28.30 28.24
N LEU A 12 23.27 27.78 29.30
CA LEU A 12 22.22 26.74 29.20
C LEU A 12 20.82 27.14 29.72
N TRP A 13 20.55 28.41 30.04
CA TRP A 13 19.27 28.78 30.68
C TRP A 13 18.64 30.14 30.28
N VAL A 14 18.98 30.72 29.12
CA VAL A 14 18.31 31.93 28.64
C VAL A 14 17.73 31.67 27.26
N VAL A 15 16.46 32.05 27.07
CA VAL A 15 15.57 31.81 25.91
C VAL A 15 14.74 30.51 26.00
N CYS A 16 14.08 30.31 27.15
CA CYS A 16 12.71 29.79 27.19
C CYS A 16 11.81 30.95 27.65
N LEU A 17 10.68 31.15 26.97
CA LEU A 17 9.55 32.05 27.31
C LEU A 17 9.48 33.42 26.62
N VAL A 18 9.12 33.45 25.33
CA VAL A 18 8.18 34.40 24.68
C VAL A 18 7.82 33.71 23.34
N ILE A 19 6.60 33.42 22.88
CA ILE A 19 5.39 34.24 22.70
C ILE A 19 4.20 33.27 22.57
N PHE A 20 3.20 33.43 23.43
CA PHE A 20 1.85 32.89 23.28
C PHE A 20 0.95 34.12 23.17
N PHE A 21 0.55 34.55 21.97
CA PHE A 21 -0.73 35.23 21.66
C PHE A 21 -0.78 35.74 20.20
N ALA A 22 -1.88 35.35 19.53
CA ALA A 22 -2.58 36.05 18.44
C ALA A 22 -1.98 36.15 17.02
N GLY A 23 -2.76 35.67 16.03
CA GLY A 23 -3.04 36.47 14.82
C GLY A 23 -2.66 35.89 13.45
N THR A 24 -3.53 35.03 12.91
CA THR A 24 -4.07 34.98 11.51
C THR A 24 -3.20 35.25 10.26
N ALA A 25 -3.32 34.31 9.31
CA ALA A 25 -3.07 34.36 7.85
C ALA A 25 -1.58 34.36 7.42
N ASP A 26 -1.07 33.56 6.49
CA ASP A 26 -1.65 32.90 5.32
C ASP A 26 -0.74 31.70 4.95
N VAL A 27 -1.27 30.47 4.89
CA VAL A 27 -0.57 29.29 4.32
C VAL A 27 -1.36 28.82 3.10
N ALA A 28 -1.51 29.71 2.13
CA ALA A 28 -2.05 29.37 0.82
C ALA A 28 -0.96 28.68 -0.03
N GLY A 29 -0.76 27.38 0.17
CA GLY A 29 0.22 26.64 -0.62
C GLY A 29 0.29 25.12 -0.41
N LEU A 30 -0.37 24.56 0.62
CA LEU A 30 -0.22 23.14 0.97
C LEU A 30 -1.52 22.32 0.96
N GLU A 31 -2.64 22.84 0.45
CA GLU A 31 -3.94 22.14 0.50
C GLU A 31 -4.36 21.45 -0.81
N SER A 32 -3.65 21.63 -1.92
CA SER A 32 -4.09 21.09 -3.22
C SER A 32 -3.89 19.57 -3.41
N ALA A 33 -3.16 18.89 -2.52
CA ALA A 33 -2.91 17.45 -2.64
C ALA A 33 -3.87 16.58 -1.80
N ASN A 34 -4.49 17.13 -0.75
CA ASN A 34 -5.39 16.38 0.14
C ASN A 34 -6.84 16.33 -0.35
N SER A 35 -7.27 17.19 -1.27
CA SER A 35 -8.68 17.28 -1.68
C SER A 35 -9.16 16.19 -2.65
N ARG A 36 -8.24 15.42 -3.25
CA ARG A 36 -8.60 14.39 -4.24
C ARG A 36 -9.03 13.05 -3.61
N TRP A 37 -8.67 12.82 -2.34
CA TRP A 37 -8.98 11.60 -1.61
C TRP A 37 -10.12 11.77 -0.59
N SER A 38 -10.50 13.01 -0.26
CA SER A 38 -11.58 13.31 0.71
C SER A 38 -13.01 13.04 0.23
N LYS A 39 -13.21 12.46 -0.96
CA LYS A 39 -14.54 12.12 -1.48
C LYS A 39 -14.79 10.62 -1.68
N CYS A 40 -13.94 9.74 -1.13
CA CYS A 40 -14.42 8.41 -0.75
C CYS A 40 -15.05 8.53 0.66
N SER A 41 -16.17 9.24 0.75
CA SER A 41 -16.99 9.19 1.95
C SER A 41 -17.58 7.80 2.02
N LEU A 42 -16.87 6.87 2.66
CA LEU A 42 -17.46 5.66 3.23
C LEU A 42 -18.63 6.11 4.10
N LYS A 43 -19.83 6.15 3.52
CA LYS A 43 -21.06 6.16 4.31
C LYS A 43 -21.01 4.85 5.07
N ALA A 44 -20.63 4.90 6.34
CA ALA A 44 -20.96 3.84 7.28
C ALA A 44 -22.45 3.60 7.10
N ARG A 45 -22.83 2.44 6.53
CA ARG A 45 -24.23 2.11 6.35
C ARG A 45 -24.79 1.94 7.75
N ASN A 46 -25.64 2.87 8.18
CA ASN A 46 -26.41 2.74 9.42
C ASN A 46 -27.25 1.48 9.31
N ASP A 47 -26.82 0.43 9.98
CA ASP A 47 -27.46 -0.86 10.09
C ASP A 47 -28.58 -0.80 11.15
N GLU A 48 -29.69 -0.13 10.79
CA GLU A 48 -30.96 -0.17 11.53
C GLU A 48 -31.72 -1.49 11.32
N PHE A 49 -31.05 -2.63 11.48
CA PHE A 49 -31.70 -3.95 11.55
C PHE A 49 -31.27 -4.62 12.84
N GLY A 50 -32.20 -4.72 13.79
CA GLY A 50 -31.97 -5.20 15.15
C GLY A 50 -31.08 -6.43 15.24
N ASN A 51 -29.95 -6.27 15.93
CA ASN A 51 -29.20 -7.31 16.63
C ASN A 51 -29.00 -8.66 15.89
N ARG A 52 -28.61 -8.61 14.62
CA ARG A 52 -27.80 -9.66 13.98
C ARG A 52 -26.76 -8.97 13.12
N ARG A 53 -25.47 -9.13 13.45
CA ARG A 53 -24.38 -8.68 12.57
C ARG A 53 -24.58 -9.36 11.22
N ARG A 54 -24.90 -8.59 10.19
CA ARG A 54 -24.99 -9.11 8.82
C ARG A 54 -23.66 -9.79 8.45
N PRO A 55 -23.67 -10.86 7.64
CA PRO A 55 -22.43 -11.49 7.21
C PRO A 55 -21.49 -10.47 6.58
N THR A 56 -20.21 -10.53 6.95
CA THR A 56 -19.15 -9.76 6.28
C THR A 56 -18.96 -10.30 4.88
N VAL A 57 -19.01 -9.42 3.88
CA VAL A 57 -18.75 -9.76 2.49
C VAL A 57 -17.31 -9.40 2.15
N ILE A 58 -16.53 -10.39 1.72
CA ILE A 58 -15.12 -10.20 1.31
C ILE A 58 -15.03 -10.43 -0.19
N GLY A 59 -14.53 -9.44 -0.93
CA GLY A 59 -14.20 -9.56 -2.35
C GLY A 59 -12.91 -10.34 -2.53
N HIS A 60 -13.00 -11.68 -2.60
CA HIS A 60 -11.88 -12.59 -2.85
C HIS A 60 -11.23 -12.28 -4.21
N ARG A 61 -10.02 -11.69 -4.14
CA ARG A 61 -9.29 -11.13 -5.28
C ARG A 61 -10.05 -10.06 -6.07
N GLY A 62 -10.95 -9.34 -5.39
CA GLY A 62 -11.92 -8.43 -5.99
C GLY A 62 -13.19 -9.16 -6.47
N ALA A 63 -13.79 -8.68 -7.56
CA ALA A 63 -14.91 -9.33 -8.24
C ALA A 63 -14.38 -10.27 -9.33
N SER A 64 -13.54 -11.24 -8.92
CA SER A 64 -12.75 -12.12 -9.79
C SER A 64 -13.57 -12.96 -10.77
N TYR A 65 -14.84 -13.24 -10.46
CA TYR A 65 -15.77 -13.87 -11.40
C TYR A 65 -16.11 -12.97 -12.60
N ASN A 66 -16.16 -11.66 -12.40
CA ASN A 66 -16.62 -10.70 -13.38
C ASN A 66 -15.48 -10.07 -14.18
N VAL A 67 -14.33 -9.88 -13.53
CA VAL A 67 -13.19 -9.11 -14.04
C VAL A 67 -11.91 -9.82 -13.60
N PRO A 68 -10.82 -9.80 -14.40
CA PRO A 68 -9.57 -10.45 -14.03
C PRO A 68 -9.12 -10.12 -12.60
N GLU A 69 -8.76 -11.17 -11.85
CA GLU A 69 -8.36 -11.09 -10.44
C GLU A 69 -7.22 -10.10 -10.19
N HIS A 70 -7.18 -9.54 -8.98
CA HIS A 70 -6.14 -8.59 -8.52
C HIS A 70 -5.90 -7.36 -9.41
N THR A 71 -6.86 -7.01 -10.28
CA THR A 71 -6.82 -5.77 -11.05
C THR A 71 -7.57 -4.64 -10.35
N LEU A 72 -7.18 -3.39 -10.58
CA LEU A 72 -7.92 -2.21 -10.07
C LEU A 72 -9.40 -2.22 -10.47
N PRO A 73 -9.79 -2.60 -11.71
CA PRO A 73 -11.19 -2.74 -12.07
C PRO A 73 -11.93 -3.83 -11.28
N SER A 74 -11.28 -4.97 -10.99
CA SER A 74 -11.89 -6.03 -10.17
C SER A 74 -12.14 -5.57 -8.73
N TYR A 75 -11.20 -4.85 -8.13
CA TYR A 75 -11.39 -4.26 -6.81
C TYR A 75 -12.48 -3.18 -6.79
N ARG A 76 -12.51 -2.30 -7.81
CA ARG A 76 -13.59 -1.30 -7.93
C ARG A 76 -14.95 -1.95 -8.00
N LEU A 77 -15.11 -2.95 -8.85
CA LEU A 77 -16.39 -3.64 -9.01
C LEU A 77 -16.81 -4.34 -7.71
N ALA A 78 -15.88 -4.97 -6.97
CA ALA A 78 -16.20 -5.55 -5.67
C ALA A 78 -16.74 -4.51 -4.67
N LEU A 79 -16.16 -3.31 -4.64
CA LEU A 79 -16.66 -2.21 -3.80
C LEU A 79 -18.05 -1.73 -4.26
N GLU A 80 -18.27 -1.61 -5.57
CA GLU A 80 -19.56 -1.23 -6.15
C GLU A 80 -20.67 -2.26 -5.85
N LEU A 81 -20.32 -3.55 -5.82
CA LEU A 81 -21.21 -4.64 -5.42
C LEU A 81 -21.43 -4.74 -3.91
N GLY A 82 -20.75 -3.91 -3.12
CA GLY A 82 -20.96 -3.80 -1.67
C GLY A 82 -20.12 -4.74 -0.82
N ALA A 83 -18.95 -5.17 -1.30
CA ALA A 83 -17.96 -5.86 -0.46
C ALA A 83 -17.54 -4.95 0.71
N ASP A 84 -17.48 -5.54 1.91
CA ASP A 84 -17.02 -4.84 3.12
C ASP A 84 -15.48 -4.81 3.18
N TYR A 85 -14.81 -5.83 2.64
CA TYR A 85 -13.35 -5.90 2.54
C TYR A 85 -12.91 -6.40 1.15
N LEU A 86 -11.69 -6.01 0.76
CA LEU A 86 -10.99 -6.54 -0.40
C LEU A 86 -9.88 -7.46 0.08
N GLU A 87 -9.72 -8.58 -0.58
CA GLU A 87 -8.70 -9.57 -0.24
C GLU A 87 -7.62 -9.59 -1.35
N PRO A 88 -6.37 -9.22 -1.01
CA PRO A 88 -5.22 -9.39 -1.88
C PRO A 88 -4.37 -10.60 -1.48
N ASP A 89 -3.94 -11.36 -2.48
CA ASP A 89 -2.86 -12.35 -2.35
C ASP A 89 -1.53 -11.64 -2.65
N LEU A 90 -0.53 -11.78 -1.79
CA LEU A 90 0.74 -11.04 -1.91
C LEU A 90 1.92 -11.98 -2.10
N VAL A 91 2.75 -11.67 -3.09
CA VAL A 91 4.04 -12.33 -3.33
C VAL A 91 5.13 -11.26 -3.43
N ALA A 92 6.31 -11.55 -2.90
CA ALA A 92 7.46 -10.65 -3.00
C ALA A 92 8.23 -10.88 -4.30
N THR A 93 8.56 -9.79 -4.98
CA THR A 93 9.53 -9.75 -6.08
C THR A 93 10.95 -9.95 -5.58
N LYS A 94 11.92 -10.09 -6.50
CA LYS A 94 13.34 -10.25 -6.18
C LYS A 94 13.90 -9.10 -5.35
N ASP A 95 13.45 -7.88 -5.62
CA ASP A 95 13.82 -6.65 -4.91
C ASP A 95 12.95 -6.38 -3.66
N GLY A 96 12.10 -7.33 -3.26
CA GLY A 96 11.37 -7.30 -2.00
C GLY A 96 10.08 -6.47 -2.02
N VAL A 97 9.62 -6.04 -3.19
CA VAL A 97 8.35 -5.32 -3.35
C VAL A 97 7.20 -6.34 -3.40
N LEU A 98 6.11 -6.03 -2.69
CA LEU A 98 4.92 -6.89 -2.69
C LEU A 98 4.03 -6.58 -3.90
N VAL A 99 3.72 -7.61 -4.67
CA VAL A 99 2.78 -7.55 -5.79
C VAL A 99 1.53 -8.38 -5.49
N ALA A 100 0.37 -7.92 -5.99
CA ALA A 100 -0.90 -8.61 -5.81
C ALA A 100 -1.08 -9.69 -6.88
N VAL A 101 -0.76 -10.93 -6.53
CA VAL A 101 -0.89 -12.10 -7.40
C VAL A 101 -1.11 -13.35 -6.56
N HIS A 102 -2.05 -14.20 -6.96
CA HIS A 102 -2.34 -15.42 -6.22
C HIS A 102 -1.26 -16.48 -6.35
N SER A 103 -0.77 -16.69 -7.57
CA SER A 103 0.22 -17.72 -7.86
C SER A 103 1.61 -17.12 -8.05
N PRO A 104 2.66 -17.68 -7.42
CA PRO A 104 4.04 -17.27 -7.69
C PRO A 104 4.53 -17.57 -9.11
N ASP A 105 3.83 -18.43 -9.87
CA ASP A 105 4.06 -18.63 -11.29
C ASP A 105 3.22 -17.64 -12.11
N LEU A 106 3.90 -16.70 -12.76
CA LEU A 106 3.33 -15.65 -13.58
C LEU A 106 2.70 -16.18 -14.88
N ASN A 107 3.00 -17.42 -15.28
CA ASN A 107 2.44 -18.01 -16.50
C ASN A 107 0.90 -18.16 -16.47
N ILE A 108 0.30 -18.16 -15.28
CA ILE A 108 -1.11 -18.46 -15.08
C ILE A 108 -2.02 -17.28 -15.48
N THR A 109 -1.65 -16.06 -15.09
CA THR A 109 -2.50 -14.86 -15.24
C THR A 109 -1.89 -13.76 -16.11
N THR A 110 -0.68 -13.97 -16.63
CA THR A 110 0.04 -12.95 -17.41
C THR A 110 0.54 -13.49 -18.76
N ASN A 111 1.06 -12.60 -19.61
CA ASN A 111 1.71 -12.93 -20.88
C ASN A 111 3.24 -13.03 -20.77
N VAL A 112 3.78 -13.31 -19.58
CA VAL A 112 5.22 -13.35 -19.28
C VAL A 112 6.02 -14.18 -20.29
N ALA A 113 5.46 -15.28 -20.79
CA ALA A 113 6.14 -16.15 -21.76
C ALA A 113 6.46 -15.47 -23.09
N SER A 114 5.64 -14.49 -23.50
CA SER A 114 5.87 -13.73 -24.73
C SER A 114 6.85 -12.57 -24.52
N VAL A 115 6.82 -11.94 -23.34
CA VAL A 115 7.66 -10.78 -23.02
C VAL A 115 9.08 -11.22 -22.62
N TYR A 116 9.19 -12.30 -21.86
CA TYR A 116 10.42 -12.80 -21.27
C TYR A 116 10.67 -14.30 -21.55
N PRO A 117 10.73 -14.73 -22.82
CA PRO A 117 10.80 -16.16 -23.19
C PRO A 117 12.02 -16.90 -22.60
N ASN A 118 13.11 -16.18 -22.33
CA ASN A 118 14.36 -16.75 -21.81
C ASN A 118 14.38 -16.91 -20.28
N ARG A 119 13.26 -16.64 -19.59
CA ARG A 119 13.17 -16.68 -18.11
C ARG A 119 12.42 -17.90 -17.57
N PHE A 120 12.05 -18.84 -18.44
CA PHE A 120 11.41 -20.08 -18.02
C PHE A 120 12.41 -21.00 -17.31
N ARG A 121 12.11 -21.41 -16.07
CA ARG A 121 13.01 -22.26 -15.27
C ARG A 121 12.27 -23.14 -14.28
N GLN A 122 13.01 -24.11 -13.73
CA GLN A 122 12.59 -24.90 -12.57
C GLN A 122 12.64 -24.06 -11.29
N LYS A 123 11.63 -24.20 -10.41
CA LYS A 123 11.46 -23.41 -9.18
C LYS A 123 12.59 -23.61 -8.18
N SER A 124 12.90 -24.86 -7.85
CA SER A 124 14.04 -25.24 -7.02
C SER A 124 14.45 -26.69 -7.31
N GLN A 125 15.57 -27.15 -6.78
CA GLN A 125 15.99 -28.55 -6.93
C GLN A 125 15.01 -29.52 -6.26
N ASP A 126 14.41 -29.12 -5.14
CA ASP A 126 13.47 -29.94 -4.36
C ASP A 126 12.03 -29.89 -4.90
N ASP A 127 11.68 -28.82 -5.62
CA ASP A 127 10.36 -28.61 -6.23
C ASP A 127 10.54 -28.44 -7.76
N PRO A 128 10.42 -29.54 -8.54
CA PRO A 128 10.76 -29.55 -9.95
C PRO A 128 9.69 -28.91 -10.87
N GLN A 129 8.81 -28.08 -10.31
CA GLN A 129 7.86 -27.31 -11.10
C GLN A 129 8.60 -26.33 -12.03
N LEU A 130 8.15 -26.28 -13.29
CA LEU A 130 8.65 -25.37 -14.30
C LEU A 130 7.67 -24.20 -14.45
N GLY A 131 8.19 -22.98 -14.57
CA GLY A 131 7.36 -21.77 -14.64
C GLY A 131 8.17 -20.49 -14.77
N TYR A 132 7.46 -19.37 -14.64
CA TYR A 132 8.04 -18.02 -14.55
C TYR A 132 7.78 -17.48 -13.15
N TRP A 133 8.82 -17.34 -12.35
CA TRP A 133 8.64 -17.11 -10.92
C TRP A 133 8.72 -15.62 -10.58
N VAL A 134 7.76 -15.11 -9.81
CA VAL A 134 7.76 -13.71 -9.32
C VAL A 134 9.09 -13.33 -8.67
N THR A 135 9.73 -14.26 -7.96
CA THR A 135 11.01 -14.03 -7.27
C THR A 135 12.21 -13.85 -8.20
N ASP A 136 12.04 -14.02 -9.51
CA ASP A 136 13.09 -13.74 -10.48
C ASP A 136 13.07 -12.30 -10.98
N PHE A 137 11.93 -11.61 -10.88
CA PHE A 137 11.70 -10.30 -11.45
C PHE A 137 11.84 -9.21 -10.39
N ASP A 138 12.38 -8.06 -10.78
CA ASP A 138 12.24 -6.82 -10.03
C ASP A 138 10.87 -6.18 -10.36
N HIS A 139 10.30 -5.36 -9.48
CA HIS A 139 8.94 -4.80 -9.68
C HIS A 139 8.76 -3.88 -10.91
N THR A 140 9.87 -3.52 -11.58
CA THR A 140 9.89 -2.64 -12.76
C THR A 140 9.96 -3.39 -14.09
N GLU A 141 10.18 -4.70 -14.07
CA GLU A 141 10.18 -5.57 -15.26
C GLU A 141 8.76 -6.01 -15.64
#